data_AF-A0A7X2TUP5-F1
#
_entry.id   AF-A0A7X2TUP5-F1
#
_cell.length_a   1.000
_cell.length_b   1.000
_cell.length_c   1.000
_cell.angle_alpha   90.00
_cell.angle_beta   90.00
_cell.angle_gamma   90.00
#
_symmetry.space_group_name_H-M   'P 1'
#
loop_
_entity.id
_entity.type
_entity.pdbx_description
1 polymer ?
#
loop_
_entity_poly.entity_id
_entity_poly.type
_entity_poly.pdbx_seq_one_letter_code
_entity_poly.pdbx_strand_id
1 'polypeptide(L)'
;EMVASGEARKLAKNPAAYFIERNDGLRTTLLMLNGVQSDYTFAAKVKGMDIQSTQFFLSPVPNVTYSACLVSKIEEMFRTGVAPYPVERTLIVSGALESCLTSKIQNHARLGTPHLNVRYQAPKHVNHARE
;
A
#
# COMPACT_ATOMS: atom_id res chain seq x y z
N GLU A 1 6.16 -5.38 -23.14
CA GLU A 1 7.13 -6.37 -23.65
C GLU A 1 7.59 -7.39 -22.61
N MET A 2 8.11 -7.00 -21.44
CA MET A 2 8.70 -7.92 -20.44
C MET A 2 7.77 -9.04 -19.90
N VAL A 3 6.47 -8.79 -19.78
CA VAL A 3 5.49 -9.82 -19.39
C VAL A 3 5.25 -10.81 -20.53
N ALA A 4 5.16 -10.31 -21.77
CA ALA A 4 4.92 -11.11 -22.97
C ALA A 4 6.15 -11.96 -23.36
N SER A 5 7.36 -11.46 -23.10
CA SER A 5 8.62 -12.19 -23.32
C SER A 5 8.91 -13.27 -22.26
N GLY A 6 8.14 -13.33 -21.17
CA GLY A 6 8.35 -14.29 -20.08
C GLY A 6 9.47 -13.93 -19.11
N GLU A 7 10.24 -12.86 -19.38
CA GLU A 7 11.35 -12.40 -18.53
C GLU A 7 10.89 -12.04 -17.11
N ALA A 8 9.69 -11.46 -16.96
CA ALA A 8 9.12 -11.17 -15.64
C ALA A 8 9.03 -12.43 -14.74
N ARG A 9 8.77 -13.61 -15.32
CA ARG A 9 8.68 -14.87 -14.55
C ARG A 9 10.05 -15.35 -14.10
N LYS A 10 11.11 -15.06 -14.85
CA LYS A 10 12.49 -15.40 -14.48
C LYS A 10 13.01 -14.50 -13.36
N LEU A 11 12.62 -13.22 -13.39
CA LEU A 11 13.06 -12.22 -12.42
C LEU A 11 12.31 -12.31 -11.08
N ALA A 12 10.98 -12.51 -11.11
CA ALA A 12 10.17 -12.66 -9.91
C ALA A 12 10.33 -14.07 -9.31
N LYS A 13 11.41 -14.30 -8.56
CA LYS A 13 11.73 -15.63 -7.99
C LYS A 13 10.67 -16.16 -7.01
N ASN A 14 10.09 -15.28 -6.21
CA ASN A 14 9.08 -15.61 -5.20
C ASN A 14 7.90 -14.63 -5.29
N PRO A 15 7.09 -14.69 -6.36
CA PRO A 15 6.00 -13.75 -6.53
C PRO A 15 4.89 -14.04 -5.52
N ALA A 16 4.23 -12.99 -5.04
CA ALA A 16 3.01 -13.14 -4.25
C ALA A 16 1.96 -12.16 -4.73
N ALA A 17 0.69 -12.51 -4.52
CA ALA A 17 -0.43 -11.64 -4.79
C ALA A 17 -1.36 -11.61 -3.59
N TYR A 18 -1.85 -10.43 -3.24
CA TYR A 18 -2.91 -10.25 -2.25
C TYR A 18 -4.17 -9.76 -2.95
N PHE A 19 -5.27 -10.48 -2.76
CA PHE A 19 -6.58 -10.12 -3.30
C PHE A 19 -7.44 -9.54 -2.18
N ILE A 20 -7.91 -8.31 -2.37
CA ILE A 20 -8.66 -7.57 -1.36
C ILE A 20 -9.94 -7.05 -2.00
N GLU A 21 -11.08 -7.38 -1.42
CA GLU A 21 -12.39 -6.82 -1.77
C GLU A 21 -12.83 -5.88 -0.64
N ARG A 22 -13.27 -4.68 -1.00
CA ARG A 22 -13.76 -3.66 -0.07
C ARG A 22 -15.29 -3.69 -0.02
N ASN A 23 -15.85 -3.14 1.05
CA ASN A 23 -17.31 -3.12 1.27
C ASN A 23 -18.07 -2.30 0.21
N ASP A 24 -17.40 -1.39 -0.50
CA ASP A 24 -17.95 -0.61 -1.62
C ASP A 24 -17.82 -1.32 -2.97
N GLY A 25 -17.31 -2.57 -2.99
CA GLY A 25 -17.10 -3.37 -4.19
C GLY A 25 -15.77 -3.09 -4.89
N LEU A 26 -14.92 -2.19 -4.38
CA LEU A 26 -13.59 -2.00 -4.94
C LEU A 26 -12.75 -3.27 -4.74
N ARG A 27 -12.18 -3.76 -5.84
CA ARG A 27 -11.26 -4.90 -5.85
C ARG A 27 -9.84 -4.41 -6.07
N THR A 28 -8.92 -4.87 -5.23
CA THR A 28 -7.50 -4.52 -5.29
C THR A 28 -6.67 -5.78 -5.38
N THR A 29 -5.63 -5.74 -6.22
CA THR A 29 -4.59 -6.76 -6.25
C THR A 29 -3.25 -6.10 -5.99
N LEU A 30 -2.60 -6.46 -4.89
CA LEU A 30 -1.22 -6.08 -4.63
C LEU A 30 -0.32 -7.20 -5.16
N LEU A 31 0.56 -6.87 -6.11
CA LEU A 31 1.51 -7.80 -6.70
C LEU A 31 2.91 -7.54 -6.12
N MET A 32 3.46 -8.56 -5.46
CA MET A 32 4.84 -8.56 -4.96
C MET A 32 5.73 -9.21 -6.02
N LEU A 33 6.24 -8.40 -6.95
CA LEU A 33 7.06 -8.84 -8.08
C LEU A 33 8.52 -8.40 -7.92
N ASN A 34 9.09 -8.69 -6.75
CA ASN A 34 10.47 -8.33 -6.42
C ASN A 34 11.44 -8.85 -7.50
N GLY A 35 12.27 -7.96 -8.04
CA GLY A 35 13.20 -8.24 -9.14
C GLY A 35 12.70 -7.82 -10.52
N VAL A 36 11.39 -7.57 -10.70
CA VAL A 36 10.81 -7.11 -11.97
C VAL A 36 10.78 -5.59 -12.06
N GLN A 37 10.39 -4.92 -10.97
CA GLN A 37 10.37 -3.47 -10.84
C GLN A 37 10.84 -3.10 -9.44
N SER A 38 11.72 -2.10 -9.34
CA SER A 38 12.23 -1.60 -8.06
C SER A 38 11.37 -0.47 -7.49
N ASP A 39 10.68 0.28 -8.35
CA ASP A 39 9.75 1.34 -7.95
C ASP A 39 8.37 0.80 -7.56
N TYR A 40 7.57 1.66 -6.90
CA TYR A 40 6.15 1.37 -6.73
C TYR A 40 5.37 1.78 -7.98
N THR A 41 4.50 0.89 -8.45
CA THR A 41 3.63 1.16 -9.59
C THR A 41 2.18 0.92 -9.19
N PHE A 42 1.28 1.67 -9.82
CA PHE A 42 -0.15 1.57 -9.61
C PHE A 42 -0.85 1.59 -10.96
N ALA A 43 -1.88 0.77 -11.09
CA ALA A 43 -2.83 0.85 -12.17
C ALA A 43 -4.25 0.61 -11.66
N ALA A 44 -5.22 1.30 -12.23
CA ALA A 44 -6.63 1.15 -11.91
C ALA A 44 -7.52 1.25 -13.15
N LYS A 45 -8.60 0.47 -13.12
CA LYS A 45 -9.72 0.63 -14.03
C LYS A 45 -10.78 1.49 -13.35
N VAL A 46 -11.02 2.67 -13.90
CA VAL A 46 -12.02 3.61 -13.39
C VAL A 46 -13.16 3.72 -14.39
N LYS A 47 -14.42 3.69 -13.92
CA LYS A 47 -15.59 3.73 -14.80
C LYS A 47 -15.58 5.05 -15.59
N GLY A 48 -15.69 4.94 -16.92
CA GLY A 48 -15.72 6.10 -17.82
C GLY A 48 -14.36 6.74 -18.08
N MET A 49 -13.27 6.09 -17.68
CA MET A 49 -11.90 6.52 -17.98
C MET A 49 -11.12 5.36 -18.60
N ASP A 50 -10.07 5.68 -19.34
CA ASP A 50 -9.05 4.70 -19.70
C ASP A 50 -8.31 4.20 -18.46
N ILE A 51 -7.45 3.20 -18.64
CA ILE A 51 -6.61 2.69 -17.55
C ILE A 51 -5.78 3.84 -16.99
N GLN A 52 -5.95 4.10 -15.69
CA GLN A 52 -5.16 5.07 -14.96
C GLN A 52 -3.92 4.35 -14.42
N SER A 53 -2.72 4.85 -14.71
CA SER A 53 -1.49 4.26 -14.20
C SER A 53 -0.50 5.32 -13.77
N THR A 54 0.23 5.05 -12.70
CA THR A 54 1.30 5.93 -12.22
C THR A 54 2.47 5.10 -11.68
N GLN A 55 3.68 5.61 -11.87
CA GLN A 55 4.90 5.10 -11.26
C GLN A 55 5.37 6.11 -10.22
N PHE A 56 5.67 5.63 -9.03
CA PHE A 56 6.26 6.42 -7.95
C PHE A 56 7.75 6.18 -7.97
N PHE A 57 8.51 7.15 -8.48
CA PHE A 57 9.97 7.07 -8.52
C PHE A 57 10.53 7.06 -7.11
N LEU A 58 11.31 6.02 -6.80
CA LEU A 58 12.05 5.97 -5.55
C LEU A 58 13.35 6.77 -5.69
N SER A 59 13.59 7.66 -4.72
CA SER A 59 14.86 8.37 -4.64
C SER A 59 16.01 7.36 -4.50
N PRO A 60 17.16 7.58 -5.17
CA PRO A 60 18.34 6.76 -4.99
C PRO A 60 18.77 6.69 -3.52
N VAL A 61 19.37 5.57 -3.13
CA VAL A 61 19.95 5.39 -1.79
C VAL A 61 21.28 6.17 -1.72
N PRO A 62 21.60 6.86 -0.61
CA PRO A 62 20.88 6.90 0.67
C PRO A 62 19.73 7.90 0.70
N ASN A 63 18.51 7.42 0.90
CA ASN A 63 17.36 8.27 1.18
C ASN A 63 17.24 8.44 2.69
N VAL A 64 17.47 9.63 3.21
CA VAL A 64 17.39 9.93 4.66
C VAL A 64 16.23 10.85 5.02
N THR A 65 15.56 11.42 4.02
CA THR A 65 14.56 12.49 4.21
C THR A 65 13.24 11.97 4.79
N TYR A 66 12.86 10.71 4.51
CA TYR A 66 11.64 10.14 5.07
C TYR A 66 11.66 10.08 6.61
N SER A 67 12.83 9.81 7.21
CA SER A 67 13.00 9.76 8.65
C SER A 67 12.81 11.14 9.29
N ALA A 68 13.30 12.21 8.65
CA ALA A 68 13.11 13.58 9.13
C ALA A 68 11.63 13.97 9.21
N CYS A 69 10.85 13.62 8.18
CA CYS A 69 9.40 13.87 8.19
C CYS A 69 8.68 13.09 9.30
N LEU A 70 9.09 11.84 9.54
CA LEU A 70 8.53 11.03 10.62
C LEU A 70 8.81 11.65 12.00
N VAL A 71 10.05 12.06 12.26
CA VAL A 71 10.44 12.69 13.53
C VAL A 71 9.66 13.98 13.76
N SER A 72 9.51 14.83 12.75
CA SER A 72 8.69 16.05 12.86
C SER A 72 7.24 15.76 13.27
N LYS A 73 6.64 14.68 12.76
CA LYS A 73 5.28 14.25 13.18
C LYS A 73 5.23 13.69 14.58
N ILE A 74 6.29 12.99 15.03
CA ILE A 74 6.41 12.53 16.41
C ILE A 74 6.48 13.74 17.37
N GLU A 75 7.28 14.75 17.05
CA GLU A 75 7.36 15.99 17.84
C GLU A 75 6.02 16.74 17.90
N GLU A 76 5.30 16.83 16.77
CA GLU A 76 3.95 17.39 16.71
C GLU A 76 2.99 16.66 17.66
N MET A 77 3.05 15.33 17.68
CA MET A 77 2.25 14.51 18.59
C MET A 77 2.59 14.78 20.05
N PHE A 78 3.88 14.84 20.41
CA PHE A 78 4.28 15.13 21.80
C PHE A 78 3.85 16.53 22.25
N ARG A 79 3.95 17.52 21.37
CA ARG A 79 3.57 18.91 21.67
C ARG A 79 2.07 19.11 21.82
N THR A 80 1.26 18.38 21.05
CA THR A 80 -0.19 18.58 21.00
C THR A 80 -0.98 17.54 21.79
N GLY A 81 -0.38 16.39 22.09
CA GLY A 81 -1.08 15.22 22.64
C GLY A 81 -2.03 14.54 21.65
N VAL A 82 -2.02 14.94 20.37
CA VAL A 82 -2.96 14.47 19.34
C VAL A 82 -2.18 13.78 18.21
N ALA A 83 -2.68 12.64 17.74
CA ALA A 83 -2.07 11.95 16.60
C ALA A 83 -2.17 12.82 15.33
N PRO A 84 -1.06 13.06 14.59
CA PRO A 84 -1.03 13.96 13.42
C PRO A 84 -1.54 13.28 12.13
N TYR A 85 -2.21 12.12 12.28
CA TYR A 85 -2.77 11.37 11.17
C TYR A 85 -4.01 10.57 11.64
N PRO A 86 -4.93 10.23 10.72
CA PRO A 86 -6.06 9.37 11.05
C PRO A 86 -5.59 7.94 11.30
N VAL A 87 -5.71 7.48 12.55
CA VAL A 87 -5.21 6.18 13.02
C VAL A 87 -5.91 4.99 12.35
N GLU A 88 -7.12 5.21 11.81
CA GLU A 88 -7.91 4.23 11.08
C GLU A 88 -7.14 3.67 9.88
N ARG A 89 -6.30 4.49 9.23
CA ARG A 89 -5.45 4.03 8.14
C ARG A 89 -4.49 2.93 8.60
N THR A 90 -3.88 3.10 9.76
CA THR A 90 -2.96 2.11 10.34
C THR A 90 -3.70 0.82 10.64
N LEU A 91 -4.88 0.92 11.28
CA LEU A 91 -5.71 -0.26 11.56
C LEU A 91 -6.11 -1.01 10.28
N ILE A 92 -6.59 -0.29 9.26
CA ILE A 92 -6.99 -0.88 7.97
C ILE A 92 -5.82 -1.56 7.28
N VAL A 93 -4.66 -0.90 7.19
CA VAL A 93 -3.49 -1.43 6.47
C VAL A 93 -2.91 -2.64 7.21
N SER A 94 -2.66 -2.51 8.51
CA SER A 94 -2.08 -3.59 9.32
C SER A 94 -3.01 -4.80 9.41
N GLY A 95 -4.30 -4.58 9.68
CA GLY A 95 -5.25 -5.68 9.78
C GLY A 95 -5.55 -6.36 8.43
N ALA A 96 -5.52 -5.61 7.31
CA ALA A 96 -5.63 -6.21 5.99
C ALA A 96 -4.40 -7.09 5.67
N LEU A 97 -3.20 -6.62 6.00
CA LEU A 97 -1.97 -7.40 5.83
C LEU A 97 -1.97 -8.65 6.70
N GLU A 98 -2.34 -8.52 7.98
CA GLU A 98 -2.48 -9.64 8.90
C GLU A 98 -3.48 -10.67 8.37
N SER A 99 -4.67 -10.23 7.93
CA SER A 99 -5.67 -11.11 7.34
C SER A 99 -5.16 -11.83 6.09
N CYS A 100 -4.38 -11.15 5.25
CA CYS A 100 -3.75 -11.77 4.08
C CYS A 100 -2.72 -12.84 4.47
N LEU A 101 -1.92 -12.60 5.51
CA LEU A 101 -0.95 -13.57 6.02
C LEU A 101 -1.64 -14.78 6.66
N THR A 102 -2.69 -14.54 7.46
CA THR A 102 -3.53 -15.60 8.03
C THR A 102 -4.17 -16.43 6.93
N SER A 103 -4.72 -15.79 5.89
CA SER A 103 -5.26 -16.48 4.70
C SER A 103 -4.21 -17.37 4.06
N LYS A 104 -2.98 -16.86 3.85
CA LYS A 104 -1.87 -17.63 3.28
C LYS A 104 -1.56 -18.88 4.12
N ILE A 105 -1.52 -18.76 5.45
CA ILE A 105 -1.28 -19.89 6.36
C ILE A 105 -2.43 -20.89 6.31
N GLN A 106 -3.66 -20.41 6.12
CA GLN A 106 -4.88 -21.23 5.99
C GLN A 106 -5.15 -21.65 4.54
N ASN A 107 -4.10 -22.01 3.78
CA ASN A 107 -4.20 -22.47 2.38
C ASN A 107 -4.97 -21.51 1.45
N HIS A 108 -4.72 -20.21 1.59
CA HIS A 108 -5.34 -19.15 0.78
C HIS A 108 -6.86 -19.04 0.94
N ALA A 109 -7.40 -19.40 2.11
CA ALA A 109 -8.82 -19.26 2.41
C ALA A 109 -9.29 -17.81 2.31
N ARG A 110 -10.51 -17.59 1.80
CA ARG A 110 -11.16 -16.27 1.84
C ARG A 110 -11.58 -15.96 3.28
N LEU A 111 -11.10 -14.84 3.82
CA LEU A 111 -11.42 -14.41 5.18
C LEU A 111 -12.34 -13.19 5.15
N GLY A 112 -13.39 -13.23 5.98
CA GLY A 112 -14.14 -12.03 6.33
C GLY A 112 -13.39 -11.21 7.37
N THR A 113 -13.42 -9.89 7.24
CA THR A 113 -12.71 -8.97 8.15
C THR A 113 -13.68 -7.99 8.84
N PRO A 114 -14.66 -8.47 9.64
CA PRO A 114 -15.63 -7.59 10.29
C PRO A 114 -14.99 -6.58 11.26
N HIS A 115 -13.85 -6.95 11.85
CA HIS A 115 -13.03 -6.08 12.69
C HIS A 115 -12.41 -4.88 11.93
N LEU A 116 -12.40 -4.91 10.59
CA LEU A 116 -11.95 -3.80 9.74
C LEU A 116 -13.11 -2.97 9.18
N ASN A 117 -14.32 -3.09 9.76
CA ASN A 117 -15.43 -2.22 9.43
C ASN A 117 -15.24 -0.80 10.02
N VAL A 118 -14.25 -0.09 9.48
CA VAL A 118 -13.79 1.20 9.93
C VAL A 118 -13.83 2.18 8.77
N ARG A 119 -14.27 3.42 9.02
CA ARG A 119 -14.29 4.49 8.02
C ARG A 119 -13.01 5.31 8.13
N TYR A 120 -12.28 5.42 7.02
CA TYR A 120 -11.09 6.27 6.93
C TYR A 120 -11.36 7.46 6.02
N GLN A 121 -11.10 8.66 6.51
CA GLN A 121 -11.09 9.88 5.72
C GLN A 121 -9.63 10.30 5.51
N ALA A 122 -9.20 10.35 4.25
CA ALA A 122 -7.85 10.81 3.94
C ALA A 122 -7.66 12.29 4.32
N PRO A 123 -6.48 12.67 4.87
CA PRO A 123 -6.16 14.07 5.12
C PRO A 123 -6.21 14.91 3.83
N LYS A 124 -6.65 16.16 3.94
CA LYS A 124 -6.67 17.11 2.80
C LYS A 124 -5.27 17.44 2.29
N HIS A 125 -4.26 17.33 3.14
CA HIS A 125 -2.87 17.63 2.83
C HIS A 125 -2.01 16.39 3.04
N VAL A 126 -1.11 16.14 2.10
CA VAL A 126 -0.09 15.10 2.22
C VAL A 126 0.94 15.47 3.28
N ASN A 127 1.25 14.51 4.16
CA ASN A 127 2.26 14.64 5.22
C ASN A 127 3.69 14.49 4.69
N HIS A 128 4.04 15.16 3.58
CA HIS A 128 5.43 15.24 3.13
C HIS A 128 6.15 16.38 3.86
N ALA A 129 7.47 16.26 4.02
CA ALA A 129 8.30 17.37 4.45
C ALA A 129 8.13 18.53 3.46
N ARG A 130 7.76 19.70 3.97
CA ARG A 130 7.80 20.95 3.22
C ARG A 130 9.12 21.64 3.56
N GLU A 131 9.78 22.20 2.55
CA GLU A 131 10.92 23.10 2.76
C GLU A 131 10.53 24.30 3.63
#